data_AF-A0A355AR82-F1
#
_entry.id   AF-A0A355AR82-F1
#
_cell.length_a   1.000
_cell.length_b   1.000
_cell.length_c   1.000
_cell.angle_alpha   90.00
_cell.angle_beta   90.00
_cell.angle_gamma   90.00
#
_symmetry.space_group_name_H-M   'P 1'
#
loop_
_entity.id
_entity.type
_entity.pdbx_description
1 polymer ?
#
loop_
_entity_poly.entity_id
_entity_poly.type
_entity_poly.pdbx_seq_one_letter_code
_entity_poly.pdbx_strand_id
1 'polypeptide(L)'
;ERILTQLHAEGYALSDSYSDASIVVVNTCGFIEAAVEESLEAITQALDENGRVIVTGCLATGNQNILRRFPGLVAVTGDGSVEATRS
;
A
#
# COMPACT_ATOMS: atom_id res chain seq x y z
N GLU A 1 1.03 8.55 -12.61
CA GLU A 1 0.62 7.13 -12.60
C GLU A 1 1.75 6.23 -13.13
N ARG A 2 2.78 5.92 -12.32
CA ARG A 2 3.91 5.08 -12.78
C ARG A 2 3.78 3.61 -12.37
N ILE A 3 3.15 3.33 -11.23
CA ILE A 3 3.06 1.99 -10.64
C ILE A 3 2.23 1.06 -11.52
N LEU A 4 1.01 1.47 -11.92
CA LEU A 4 0.11 0.63 -12.72
C LEU A 4 0.70 0.30 -14.10
N THR A 5 1.28 1.30 -14.78
CA THR A 5 1.91 1.12 -16.09
C THR A 5 3.06 0.12 -16.04
N GLN A 6 3.91 0.22 -15.01
CA GLN A 6 5.03 -0.69 -14.84
C GLN A 6 4.57 -2.12 -14.53
N LEU A 7 3.61 -2.28 -13.62
CA LEU A 7 3.04 -3.59 -13.30
C LEU A 7 2.41 -4.25 -14.54
N HIS A 8 1.70 -3.48 -15.35
CA HIS A 8 1.13 -4.01 -16.59
C HIS A 8 2.22 -4.41 -17.59
N ALA A 9 3.28 -3.61 -17.74
CA ALA A 9 4.43 -3.94 -18.59
C ALA A 9 5.19 -5.20 -18.12
N GLU A 10 5.17 -5.48 -16.82
CA GLU A 10 5.75 -6.70 -16.23
C GLU A 10 4.81 -7.91 -16.30
N GLY A 11 3.61 -7.76 -16.86
CA GLY A 11 2.65 -8.85 -17.07
C GLY A 11 1.71 -9.12 -15.90
N TYR A 12 1.64 -8.22 -14.91
CA TYR A 12 0.64 -8.32 -13.86
C TYR A 12 -0.74 -7.91 -14.38
N ALA A 13 -1.76 -8.69 -13.99
CA ALA A 13 -3.16 -8.35 -14.23
C ALA A 13 -3.71 -7.54 -13.06
N LEU A 14 -4.58 -6.58 -13.37
CA LEU A 14 -5.38 -5.91 -12.35
C LEU A 14 -6.60 -6.75 -12.03
N SER A 15 -6.96 -6.79 -10.74
CA SER A 15 -8.18 -7.41 -10.25
C SER A 15 -9.21 -6.33 -9.95
N ASP A 16 -10.48 -6.61 -10.23
CA ASP A 16 -11.60 -5.72 -9.92
C ASP A 16 -12.09 -5.85 -8.47
N SER A 17 -11.60 -6.87 -7.73
CA SER A 17 -11.94 -7.11 -6.32
C SER A 17 -10.71 -7.48 -5.50
N TYR A 18 -10.80 -7.29 -4.18
CA TYR A 18 -9.74 -7.74 -3.26
C TYR A 18 -9.65 -9.26 -3.22
N SER A 19 -10.77 -9.98 -3.16
CA SER A 19 -10.78 -11.45 -3.04
C SER A 19 -10.17 -12.17 -4.23
N ASP A 20 -10.26 -11.60 -5.44
CA ASP A 20 -9.71 -12.22 -6.65
C ASP A 20 -8.24 -11.85 -6.90
N ALA A 21 -7.70 -10.89 -6.14
CA ALA A 21 -6.31 -10.47 -6.26
C ALA A 21 -5.36 -11.50 -5.62
N SER A 22 -4.21 -11.76 -6.25
CA SER A 22 -3.16 -12.57 -5.60
C SER A 22 -2.48 -11.82 -4.45
N ILE A 23 -2.51 -10.48 -4.50
CA ILE A 23 -1.98 -9.56 -3.49
C ILE A 23 -2.64 -8.19 -3.69
N VAL A 24 -2.89 -7.48 -2.58
CA VAL A 24 -3.40 -6.10 -2.62
C VAL A 24 -2.30 -5.13 -2.21
N VAL A 25 -2.14 -4.04 -2.97
CA VAL A 25 -1.20 -2.95 -2.64
C VAL A 25 -2.01 -1.71 -2.27
N VAL A 26 -1.87 -1.25 -1.03
CA VAL A 26 -2.53 -0.03 -0.55
C VAL A 26 -1.50 1.10 -0.47
N ASN A 27 -1.72 2.16 -1.26
CA ASN A 27 -0.92 3.39 -1.18
C ASN A 27 -1.56 4.35 -0.17
N THR A 28 -0.78 4.80 0.80
CA THR A 28 -1.26 5.50 1.98
C THR A 28 -0.71 6.92 2.07
N CYS A 29 -1.55 7.85 2.52
CA CYS A 29 -1.14 9.21 2.84
C CYS A 29 -0.96 9.36 4.35
N GLY A 30 0.16 9.95 4.77
CA GLY A 30 0.44 10.23 6.20
C GLY A 30 0.22 11.68 6.61
N PHE A 31 -0.21 12.55 5.69
CA PHE A 31 -0.21 14.01 5.88
C PHE A 31 -1.59 14.62 6.10
N ILE A 32 -2.63 14.06 5.47
CA ILE A 32 -3.99 14.56 5.53
C ILE A 32 -4.78 13.63 6.45
N GLU A 33 -5.31 14.15 7.54
CA GLU A 33 -5.97 13.33 8.59
C GLU A 33 -7.12 12.47 8.03
N ALA A 34 -8.00 13.04 7.22
CA ALA A 34 -9.05 12.28 6.52
C ALA A 34 -8.48 11.16 5.64
N ALA A 35 -7.41 11.44 4.90
CA ALA A 35 -6.77 10.43 4.05
C ALA A 35 -6.03 9.34 4.87
N VAL A 36 -5.62 9.65 6.10
CA VAL A 36 -5.04 8.68 7.03
C VAL A 36 -6.14 7.72 7.49
N GLU A 37 -7.30 8.24 7.91
CA GLU A 37 -8.45 7.41 8.31
C GLU A 37 -8.90 6.50 7.15
N GLU A 38 -9.09 7.06 5.95
CA GLU A 38 -9.42 6.31 4.74
C GLU A 38 -8.35 5.24 4.42
N SER A 39 -7.07 5.57 4.59
CA SER A 39 -5.98 4.62 4.39
C SER A 39 -6.05 3.44 5.38
N LEU A 40 -6.37 3.70 6.64
CA LEU A 40 -6.48 2.68 7.68
C LEU A 40 -7.71 1.78 7.46
N GLU A 41 -8.83 2.35 7.02
CA GLU A 41 -10.02 1.61 6.64
C GLU A 41 -9.74 0.71 5.43
N ALA A 42 -9.09 1.23 4.39
CA ALA A 42 -8.72 0.48 3.21
C ALA A 42 -7.78 -0.70 3.53
N ILE A 43 -6.80 -0.52 4.44
CA ILE A 43 -5.94 -1.61 4.90
C ILE A 43 -6.76 -2.69 5.61
N THR A 44 -7.69 -2.28 6.48
CA THR A 44 -8.54 -3.20 7.24
C THR A 44 -9.39 -4.04 6.29
N GLN A 45 -10.10 -3.38 5.35
CA GLN A 45 -10.94 -4.06 4.37
C GLN A 45 -10.13 -5.01 3.47
N ALA A 46 -8.95 -4.58 3.00
CA ALA A 46 -8.10 -5.42 2.17
C ALA A 46 -7.58 -6.66 2.93
N LEU A 47 -7.26 -6.52 4.23
CA LEU A 47 -6.87 -7.66 5.07
C LEU A 47 -8.04 -8.62 5.31
N ASP A 48 -9.24 -8.10 5.55
CA ASP A 48 -10.42 -8.92 5.79
C ASP A 48 -10.87 -9.69 4.54
N GLU A 49 -10.78 -9.07 3.35
CA GLU A 49 -11.23 -9.67 2.10
C GLU A 49 -10.17 -10.52 1.38
N ASN A 50 -8.88 -10.17 1.47
CA ASN A 50 -7.79 -10.86 0.76
C ASN A 50 -6.81 -11.59 1.68
N GLY A 51 -6.45 -10.98 2.81
CA GLY A 51 -5.46 -11.51 3.75
C GLY A 51 -3.99 -11.36 3.32
N ARG A 52 -3.68 -10.94 2.08
CA ARG A 52 -2.31 -10.67 1.61
C ARG A 52 -2.18 -9.23 1.13
N VAL A 53 -1.75 -8.37 2.04
CA VAL A 53 -1.68 -6.91 1.79
C VAL A 53 -0.25 -6.40 1.94
N ILE A 54 0.17 -5.58 0.97
CA ILE A 54 1.36 -4.73 1.04
C ILE A 54 0.89 -3.28 1.21
N VAL A 55 1.49 -2.57 2.16
CA VAL A 55 1.23 -1.14 2.35
C VAL A 55 2.44 -0.34 1.86
N THR A 56 2.19 0.71 1.09
CA THR A 56 3.20 1.66 0.62
C THR A 56 2.78 3.10 0.92
N GLY A 57 3.72 4.04 0.93
CA GLY A 57 3.43 5.48 1.06
C GLY A 57 3.90 6.12 2.36
N CYS A 58 3.51 7.36 2.59
CA CYS A 58 4.09 8.20 3.65
C CYS A 58 3.61 7.80 5.06
N LEU A 59 2.44 7.15 5.16
CA LEU A 59 1.98 6.59 6.44
C LEU A 59 2.84 5.39 6.85
N ALA A 60 3.35 4.63 5.88
CA ALA A 60 4.26 3.51 6.11
C ALA A 60 5.66 3.93 6.58
N THR A 61 6.13 5.14 6.24
CA THR A 61 7.41 5.69 6.74
C THR A 61 7.29 6.53 8.02
N GLY A 62 6.07 6.90 8.41
CA GLY A 62 5.83 7.82 9.52
C GLY A 62 5.94 7.21 10.93
N ASN A 63 5.66 8.03 11.94
CA ASN A 63 5.64 7.64 13.37
C ASN A 63 4.49 6.68 13.75
N GLN A 64 3.53 6.46 12.85
CA GLN A 64 2.47 5.49 13.05
C GLN A 64 2.98 4.11 12.66
N ASN A 65 3.31 3.27 13.64
CA ASN A 65 3.85 1.94 13.36
C ASN A 65 2.75 1.03 12.78
N ILE A 66 2.62 1.04 11.45
CA ILE A 66 1.62 0.28 10.69
C ILE A 66 1.72 -1.22 10.97
N LEU A 67 2.94 -1.77 11.09
CA LEU A 67 3.14 -3.18 11.42
C LEU A 67 2.61 -3.56 12.82
N ARG A 68 2.71 -2.66 13.80
CA ARG A 68 2.10 -2.88 15.12
C ARG A 68 0.59 -2.86 15.08
N ARG A 69 -0.01 -2.02 14.24
CA ARG A 69 -1.47 -1.92 14.09
C ARG A 69 -2.05 -3.07 13.28
N PHE A 70 -1.31 -3.53 12.26
CA PHE A 70 -1.71 -4.55 11.30
C PHE A 70 -0.62 -5.62 11.17
N PRO A 71 -0.54 -6.57 12.12
CA PRO A 71 0.49 -7.61 12.10
C PRO A 71 0.34 -8.62 10.95
N GLY A 72 -0.80 -8.64 10.25
CA GLY A 72 -1.07 -9.52 9.11
C GLY A 72 -0.52 -9.03 7.76
N LEU A 73 0.15 -7.88 7.72
CA LEU A 73 0.72 -7.36 6.49
C LEU A 73 1.88 -8.22 5.98
N VAL A 74 1.94 -8.41 4.67
CA VAL A 74 3.03 -9.13 4.00
C VAL A 74 4.30 -8.27 4.00
N ALA A 75 4.15 -6.97 3.72
CA ALA A 75 5.23 -6.02 3.73
C ALA A 75 4.72 -4.59 3.93
N VAL A 76 5.60 -3.73 4.43
CA VAL A 76 5.40 -2.29 4.51
C VAL A 76 6.59 -1.62 3.83
N THR A 77 6.33 -0.87 2.77
CA THR A 77 7.34 -0.14 2.00
C THR A 77 7.14 1.35 2.15
N GLY A 78 8.23 2.11 2.12
CA GLY A 78 8.16 3.55 2.32
C GLY A 78 7.54 4.32 1.15
N ASP A 79 7.60 5.65 1.19
CA ASP A 79 7.11 6.56 0.14
C ASP A 79 7.83 6.42 -1.20
N GLY A 80 8.81 5.51 -1.30
CA GLY A 80 9.35 5.08 -2.58
C GLY A 80 9.81 6.25 -3.43
N SER A 81 10.38 7.29 -2.80
CA SER A 81 11.07 8.37 -3.48
C SER A 81 12.27 7.77 -4.22
N VAL A 82 11.98 7.19 -5.39
CA VAL A 82 12.93 7.01 -6.47
C VAL A 82 13.36 8.42 -6.87
N GLU A 83 14.62 8.71 -6.53
CA GLU A 83 15.42 9.88 -6.93
C GLU A 83 15.46 11.06 -5.94
N ALA A 84 16.34 10.94 -4.93
CA ALA A 84 17.03 12.08 -4.33
C ALA A 84 18.47 11.72 -3.92
N THR A 85 19.29 11.23 -4.85
CA THR A 85 20.74 11.45 -4.88
C THR A 85 21.24 11.11 -6.28
N ARG A 86 21.10 12.04 -7.22
CA ARG A 86 22.19 12.24 -8.18
C ARG A 86 23.16 13.19 -7.49
N SER A 87 24.29 12.65 -7.04
CA SER A 87 25.51 13.46 -6.93
C SER A 87 25.99 13.83 -8.34
#